data_AF-A0A5F0LMW4-F1
#
_entry.id   AF-A0A5F0LMW4-F1
#
_cell.length_a   1.000
_cell.length_b   1.000
_cell.length_c   1.000
_cell.angle_alpha   90.00
_cell.angle_beta   90.00
_cell.angle_gamma   90.00
#
_symmetry.space_group_name_H-M   'P 1'
#
loop_
_entity.id
_entity.type
_entity.pdbx_description
1 polymer ?
#
loop_
_entity_poly.entity_id
_entity_poly.type
_entity_poly.pdbx_seq_one_letter_code
_entity_poly.pdbx_strand_id
1 'polypeptide(L)'
;MNHMPDADVPPLPDEGQDKGVDCNRDPRTTLRLDLRLVILTKGSTMNIIPMSAGFGARIHNVDLARLGDDRDAQQTLQAALLEYGLLVIPGPVLEPQAQIAASEVFGALEEFPPAPGQIPGYPQIFRVASRATEGYTGVGRYWHSDGSFRTVPTPMSLWHMEARPDVGGDTLFTDLQQAWRSLPEEMKAQIKGLQTTHRNHVVHPLVMP
;
A
#
# COMPACT_ATOMS: atom_id res chain seq x y z
N MET A 1 -15.27 19.80 37.77
CA MET A 1 -13.99 19.32 38.33
C MET A 1 -13.57 18.11 37.49
N ASN A 2 -12.57 18.16 36.61
CA ASN A 2 -11.61 19.23 36.32
C ASN A 2 -11.60 19.55 34.82
N HIS A 3 -11.61 20.83 34.46
CA HIS A 3 -11.19 21.26 33.11
C HIS A 3 -9.65 21.30 33.10
N MET A 4 -9.03 20.70 32.09
CA MET A 4 -7.75 21.20 31.59
C MET A 4 -8.05 22.34 30.59
N PRO A 5 -7.23 23.39 30.53
CA PRO A 5 -7.41 24.48 29.58
C PRO A 5 -7.04 24.02 28.16
N ASP A 6 -7.77 24.51 27.17
CA ASP A 6 -7.40 24.35 25.77
C ASP A 6 -6.04 25.02 25.51
N ALA A 7 -5.14 24.29 24.83
CA ALA A 7 -3.88 24.85 24.37
C ALA A 7 -4.12 25.57 23.04
N ASP A 8 -3.81 26.87 22.97
CA ASP A 8 -3.94 27.68 21.77
C ASP A 8 -3.20 27.05 20.57
N VAL A 9 -3.96 26.56 19.59
CA VAL A 9 -3.43 26.15 18.30
C VAL A 9 -3.28 27.40 17.44
N PRO A 10 -2.05 27.80 17.03
CA PRO A 10 -1.87 28.97 16.19
C PRO A 10 -2.53 28.72 14.81
N PRO A 11 -3.15 29.75 14.21
CA PRO A 11 -3.76 29.63 12.89
C PRO A 11 -2.70 29.31 11.82
N LEU A 12 -3.11 28.55 10.81
CA LEU A 12 -2.29 28.26 9.63
C LEU A 12 -1.91 29.58 8.91
N PRO A 13 -0.68 29.71 8.40
CA PRO A 13 -0.28 30.88 7.64
C PRO A 13 -1.06 30.99 6.32
N ASP A 14 -1.32 32.24 5.93
CA ASP A 14 -2.10 32.63 4.76
C ASP A 14 -1.52 32.10 3.43
N GLU A 15 -2.38 31.75 2.46
CA GLU A 15 -1.96 31.20 1.17
C GLU A 15 -1.39 32.30 0.27
N GLY A 16 -0.10 32.58 0.45
CA GLY A 16 0.66 33.53 -0.33
C GLY A 16 0.79 33.13 -1.80
N GLN A 17 -0.10 33.67 -2.64
CA GLN A 17 -0.01 33.85 -4.10
C GLN A 17 0.98 32.96 -4.86
N ASP A 18 0.45 31.95 -5.55
CA ASP A 18 1.15 31.12 -6.52
C ASP A 18 1.91 31.95 -7.56
N LYS A 19 3.24 32.01 -7.42
CA LYS A 19 4.14 32.52 -8.46
C LYS A 19 4.55 31.35 -9.34
N GLY A 20 3.77 31.16 -10.40
CA GLY A 20 3.88 30.03 -11.32
C GLY A 20 5.32 29.68 -11.72
N VAL A 21 5.66 28.41 -11.50
CA VAL A 21 6.92 27.82 -11.93
C VAL A 21 6.87 27.57 -13.44
N ASP A 22 7.89 28.06 -14.16
CA ASP A 22 8.04 27.84 -15.59
C ASP A 22 8.31 26.35 -15.89
N CYS A 23 7.31 25.67 -16.45
CA CYS A 23 7.34 24.23 -16.75
C CYS A 23 8.19 23.86 -17.99
N ASN A 24 8.94 24.79 -18.60
CA ASN A 24 9.55 24.57 -19.91
C ASN A 24 11.04 24.17 -19.85
N ARG A 25 11.33 22.90 -19.52
CA ARG A 25 12.67 22.30 -19.67
C ARG A 25 12.67 20.93 -20.37
N ASP A 26 13.15 20.96 -21.61
CA ASP A 26 13.70 19.88 -22.46
C ASP A 26 12.85 18.60 -22.72
N PRO A 27 12.21 18.46 -23.90
CA PRO A 27 11.35 17.32 -24.24
C PRO A 27 12.12 16.09 -24.79
N ARG A 28 13.29 15.73 -24.22
CA ARG A 28 14.17 14.67 -24.78
C ARG A 28 14.43 13.46 -23.88
N THR A 29 13.66 13.25 -22.83
CA THR A 29 13.64 11.96 -22.12
C THR A 29 12.73 11.00 -22.88
N THR A 30 13.29 10.28 -23.86
CA THR A 30 12.59 9.22 -24.59
C THR A 30 12.15 8.13 -23.61
N LEU A 31 10.88 8.14 -23.22
CA LEU A 31 10.23 7.08 -22.46
C LEU A 31 10.25 5.79 -23.28
N ARG A 32 11.28 4.97 -23.09
CA ARG A 32 11.24 3.57 -23.49
C ARG A 32 10.27 2.85 -22.57
N LEU A 33 9.08 2.57 -23.10
CA LEU A 33 8.21 1.52 -22.60
C LEU A 33 8.89 0.16 -22.86
N ASP A 34 9.83 -0.21 -21.99
CA ASP A 34 10.35 -1.57 -21.92
C ASP A 34 9.25 -2.48 -21.34
N LEU A 35 8.30 -2.85 -22.21
CA LEU A 35 7.31 -3.90 -21.97
C LEU A 35 8.03 -5.23 -21.77
N ARG A 36 8.43 -5.51 -20.52
CA ARG A 36 8.98 -6.81 -20.11
C ARG A 36 7.89 -7.88 -20.09
N LEU A 37 7.63 -8.43 -21.28
CA LEU A 37 6.81 -9.62 -21.47
C LEU A 37 7.51 -10.84 -20.81
N VAL A 38 6.93 -11.37 -19.74
CA VAL A 38 7.40 -12.61 -19.07
C VAL A 38 6.70 -13.84 -19.66
N ILE A 39 7.39 -15.00 -19.65
CA ILE A 39 7.21 -16.17 -20.54
C ILE A 39 7.38 -17.46 -19.71
N LEU A 40 6.55 -18.51 -19.81
CA LEU A 40 5.29 -18.71 -20.56
C LEU A 40 4.50 -19.90 -19.96
N THR A 41 3.20 -19.74 -19.66
CA THR A 41 2.29 -20.88 -19.37
C THR A 41 0.91 -20.77 -20.03
N LYS A 42 0.19 -21.90 -20.04
CA LYS A 42 -0.81 -22.23 -21.07
C LYS A 42 -2.19 -21.63 -20.80
N GLY A 43 -2.36 -20.34 -21.09
CA GLY A 43 -3.66 -19.67 -21.16
C GLY A 43 -3.58 -18.19 -20.80
N SER A 44 -3.68 -17.31 -21.79
CA SER A 44 -3.71 -15.84 -21.66
C SER A 44 -2.58 -15.22 -20.82
N THR A 45 -1.53 -14.73 -21.48
CA THR A 45 -0.38 -14.07 -20.82
C THR A 45 -0.84 -13.00 -19.82
N MET A 46 -0.35 -13.09 -18.58
CA MET A 46 -0.47 -12.03 -17.58
C MET A 46 0.11 -10.73 -18.16
N ASN A 47 -0.65 -9.65 -18.11
CA ASN A 47 -0.27 -8.36 -18.67
C ASN A 47 -0.01 -7.36 -17.54
N ILE A 48 1.23 -6.87 -17.46
CA ILE A 48 1.71 -5.97 -16.41
C ILE A 48 1.90 -4.58 -17.04
N ILE A 49 1.13 -3.61 -16.57
CA ILE A 49 1.15 -2.23 -17.08
C ILE A 49 1.66 -1.32 -15.95
N PRO A 50 2.92 -0.86 -15.99
CA PRO A 50 3.44 0.08 -15.00
C PRO A 50 2.66 1.39 -14.97
N MET A 51 2.51 1.98 -13.79
CA MET A 51 1.93 3.32 -13.64
C MET A 51 2.96 4.39 -14.03
N SER A 52 2.49 5.50 -14.61
CA SER A 52 3.35 6.59 -15.10
C SER A 52 4.17 7.30 -14.01
N ALA A 53 3.80 7.14 -12.74
CA ALA A 53 4.52 7.69 -11.59
C ALA A 53 5.82 6.93 -11.25
N GLY A 54 6.11 5.78 -11.88
CA GLY A 54 7.24 4.93 -11.56
C GLY A 54 7.06 4.07 -10.30
N PHE A 55 5.92 4.21 -9.61
CA PHE A 55 5.48 3.36 -8.51
C PHE A 55 4.10 2.80 -8.83
N GLY A 56 3.93 1.50 -8.61
CA GLY A 56 2.71 0.75 -8.90
C GLY A 56 2.62 0.18 -10.32
N ALA A 57 1.92 -0.94 -10.46
CA ALA A 57 1.54 -1.52 -11.74
C ALA A 57 0.10 -2.05 -11.70
N ARG A 58 -0.58 -2.03 -12.85
CA ARG A 58 -1.88 -2.69 -13.04
C ARG A 58 -1.66 -4.06 -13.68
N ILE A 59 -2.24 -5.10 -13.08
CA ILE A 59 -2.14 -6.48 -13.57
C ILE A 59 -3.47 -6.90 -14.21
N HIS A 60 -3.40 -7.52 -15.38
CA HIS A 60 -4.53 -8.12 -16.07
C HIS A 60 -4.22 -9.58 -16.44
N ASN A 61 -5.27 -10.35 -16.79
CA ASN A 61 -5.18 -11.76 -17.17
C ASN A 61 -4.57 -12.64 -16.06
N VAL A 62 -5.04 -12.49 -14.83
CA VAL A 62 -4.71 -13.37 -13.70
C VAL A 62 -6.00 -13.75 -12.97
N ASP A 63 -6.16 -15.03 -12.64
CA ASP A 63 -7.29 -15.54 -11.86
C ASP A 63 -6.88 -15.68 -10.40
N LEU A 64 -7.22 -14.68 -9.58
CA LEU A 64 -6.89 -14.70 -8.15
C LEU A 64 -7.60 -15.82 -7.39
N ALA A 65 -8.77 -16.28 -7.84
CA ALA A 65 -9.47 -17.39 -7.19
C ALA A 65 -8.75 -18.74 -7.39
N ARG A 66 -7.80 -18.81 -8.33
CA ARG A 66 -7.01 -19.99 -8.65
C ARG A 66 -5.50 -19.79 -8.48
N LEU A 67 -5.07 -18.65 -7.93
CA LEU A 67 -3.66 -18.30 -7.84
C LEU A 67 -2.83 -19.35 -7.07
N GLY A 68 -3.42 -20.03 -6.08
CA GLY A 68 -2.77 -21.12 -5.35
C GLY A 68 -2.35 -22.33 -6.21
N ASP A 69 -3.02 -22.56 -7.35
CA ASP A 69 -2.69 -23.64 -8.29
C ASP A 69 -1.63 -23.22 -9.33
N ASP A 70 -1.46 -21.91 -9.58
CA ASP A 70 -0.65 -21.36 -10.68
C ASP A 70 0.69 -20.80 -10.19
N ARG A 71 1.70 -21.68 -10.10
CA ARG A 71 3.04 -21.34 -9.62
C ARG A 71 3.75 -20.25 -10.44
N ASP A 72 3.50 -20.18 -11.74
CA ASP A 72 4.15 -19.19 -12.60
C ASP A 72 3.53 -17.81 -12.40
N ALA A 73 2.20 -17.74 -12.24
CA ALA A 73 1.51 -16.52 -11.83
C ALA A 73 1.93 -16.05 -10.43
N GLN A 74 2.10 -16.97 -9.45
CA GLN A 74 2.64 -16.65 -8.13
C GLN A 74 4.01 -15.97 -8.21
N GLN A 75 4.97 -16.60 -8.90
CA GLN A 75 6.33 -16.06 -9.06
C GLN A 75 6.32 -14.72 -9.80
N THR A 76 5.48 -14.58 -10.83
CA THR A 76 5.34 -13.34 -11.61
C THR A 76 4.79 -12.21 -10.74
N LEU A 77 3.75 -12.46 -9.92
CA LEU A 77 3.20 -11.46 -9.02
C LEU A 77 4.16 -11.08 -7.89
N GLN A 78 4.87 -12.05 -7.29
CA GLN A 78 5.89 -11.78 -6.26
C GLN A 78 7.00 -10.88 -6.82
N ALA A 79 7.54 -11.21 -8.00
CA ALA A 79 8.55 -10.40 -8.66
C ALA A 79 8.03 -9.00 -9.04
N ALA A 80 6.80 -8.90 -9.56
CA ALA A 80 6.19 -7.62 -9.89
C ALA A 80 5.93 -6.75 -8.65
N LEU A 81 5.55 -7.32 -7.51
CA LEU A 81 5.35 -6.58 -6.28
C LEU A 81 6.67 -6.00 -5.74
N LEU A 82 7.78 -6.74 -5.86
CA LEU A 82 9.11 -6.26 -5.51
C LEU A 82 9.61 -5.14 -6.45
N GLU A 83 9.35 -5.26 -7.77
CA GLU A 83 9.75 -4.25 -8.77
C GLU A 83 8.93 -2.95 -8.66
N TYR A 84 7.60 -3.06 -8.51
CA TYR A 84 6.68 -1.91 -8.60
C TYR A 84 6.16 -1.41 -7.25
N GLY A 85 6.32 -2.15 -6.16
CA GLY A 85 5.90 -1.77 -4.80
C GLY A 85 4.39 -1.75 -4.52
N LEU A 86 3.55 -1.71 -5.56
CA LEU A 86 2.09 -1.76 -5.47
C LEU A 86 1.52 -2.49 -6.69
N LEU A 87 0.63 -3.46 -6.49
CA LEU A 87 -0.10 -4.13 -7.58
C LEU A 87 -1.59 -3.84 -7.48
N VAL A 88 -2.19 -3.36 -8.57
CA VAL A 88 -3.64 -3.17 -8.70
C VAL A 88 -4.19 -4.20 -9.68
N ILE A 89 -5.02 -5.11 -9.20
CA ILE A 89 -5.54 -6.25 -9.98
C ILE A 89 -7.06 -6.11 -10.11
N PRO A 90 -7.60 -5.64 -11.25
CA PRO A 90 -9.04 -5.58 -11.47
C PRO A 90 -9.62 -6.98 -11.64
N GLY A 91 -10.71 -7.29 -10.93
CA GLY A 91 -11.36 -8.60 -10.97
C GLY A 91 -12.75 -8.58 -10.32
N PRO A 92 -13.42 -9.74 -10.26
CA PRO A 92 -14.63 -9.90 -9.47
C PRO A 92 -14.33 -9.83 -7.97
N VAL A 93 -15.37 -9.63 -7.15
CA VAL A 93 -15.28 -9.83 -5.70
C VAL A 93 -14.98 -11.30 -5.42
N LEU A 94 -13.95 -11.56 -4.62
CA LEU A 94 -13.54 -12.89 -4.17
C LEU A 94 -14.33 -13.33 -2.93
N GLU A 95 -14.62 -14.62 -2.84
CA GLU A 95 -15.05 -15.25 -1.58
C GLU A 95 -13.90 -15.18 -0.53
N PRO A 96 -14.20 -15.12 0.78
CA PRO A 96 -13.20 -15.01 1.84
C PRO A 96 -12.05 -16.04 1.75
N GLN A 97 -12.35 -17.30 1.44
CA GLN A 97 -11.36 -18.36 1.24
C GLN A 97 -10.42 -18.07 0.07
N ALA A 98 -10.95 -17.55 -1.04
CA ALA A 98 -10.15 -17.22 -2.23
C ALA A 98 -9.25 -16.01 -1.96
N GLN A 99 -9.74 -15.01 -1.21
CA GLN A 99 -8.90 -13.90 -0.73
C GLN A 99 -7.75 -14.40 0.17
N ILE A 100 -8.02 -15.32 1.10
CA ILE A 100 -7.01 -15.93 1.97
C ILE A 100 -5.97 -16.69 1.14
N ALA A 101 -6.40 -17.62 0.28
CA ALA A 101 -5.50 -18.43 -0.54
C ALA A 101 -4.63 -17.59 -1.49
N ALA A 102 -5.20 -16.50 -2.06
CA ALA A 102 -4.43 -15.54 -2.86
C ALA A 102 -3.43 -14.72 -2.03
N SER A 103 -3.70 -14.50 -0.75
CA SER A 103 -2.80 -13.79 0.17
C SER A 103 -1.65 -14.68 0.66
N GLU A 104 -1.91 -15.97 0.93
CA GLU A 104 -0.92 -16.95 1.39
C GLU A 104 0.26 -17.14 0.41
N VAL A 105 0.04 -16.86 -0.87
CA VAL A 105 1.08 -16.79 -1.92
C VAL A 105 2.20 -15.81 -1.56
N PHE A 106 1.91 -14.73 -0.83
CA PHE A 106 2.89 -13.72 -0.46
C PHE A 106 3.52 -13.99 0.91
N GLY A 107 2.98 -14.91 1.72
CA GLY A 107 3.54 -15.31 3.01
C GLY A 107 2.49 -15.73 4.03
N ALA A 108 2.94 -15.97 5.26
CA ALA A 108 2.05 -16.27 6.38
C ALA A 108 1.16 -15.07 6.73
N LEU A 109 -0.11 -15.33 7.02
CA LEU A 109 -1.09 -14.29 7.33
C LEU A 109 -1.10 -13.92 8.82
N GLU A 110 -1.40 -12.66 9.12
CA GLU A 110 -1.74 -12.24 10.48
C GLU A 110 -3.19 -12.63 10.82
N GLU A 111 -3.44 -12.98 12.08
CA GLU A 111 -4.80 -13.15 12.61
C GLU A 111 -5.18 -11.97 13.52
N PHE A 112 -6.45 -11.57 13.42
CA PHE A 112 -7.02 -10.45 14.17
C PHE A 112 -7.97 -10.96 15.25
N PRO A 113 -7.98 -10.34 16.45
CA PRO A 113 -8.89 -10.73 17.52
C PRO A 113 -10.36 -10.48 17.12
N PRO A 114 -11.31 -11.30 17.59
CA PRO A 114 -12.74 -11.14 17.29
C PRO A 114 -13.27 -9.73 17.57
N ALA A 115 -13.98 -9.15 16.59
CA ALA A 115 -14.60 -7.83 16.70
C ALA A 115 -15.94 -7.72 15.94
N PRO A 116 -16.83 -6.79 16.32
CA PRO A 116 -18.08 -6.54 15.60
C PRO A 116 -17.84 -6.28 14.11
N GLY A 117 -18.66 -6.91 13.26
CA GLY A 117 -18.61 -6.75 11.80
C GLY A 117 -17.54 -7.56 11.06
N GLN A 118 -16.61 -8.24 11.77
CA GLN A 118 -15.73 -9.22 11.14
C GLN A 118 -16.51 -10.39 10.53
N ILE A 119 -15.92 -11.05 9.52
CA ILE A 119 -16.52 -12.20 8.85
C ILE A 119 -16.32 -13.46 9.74
N PRO A 120 -17.39 -14.11 10.22
CA PRO A 120 -17.25 -15.27 11.11
C PRO A 120 -16.49 -16.41 10.44
N GLY A 121 -15.45 -16.93 11.11
CA GLY A 121 -14.63 -18.04 10.61
C GLY A 121 -13.37 -17.62 9.83
N TYR A 122 -13.13 -16.33 9.61
CA TYR A 122 -11.97 -15.83 8.84
C TYR A 122 -11.15 -14.81 9.65
N PRO A 123 -10.48 -15.23 10.74
CA PRO A 123 -9.71 -14.31 11.59
C PRO A 123 -8.55 -13.63 10.85
N GLN A 124 -8.15 -14.12 9.69
CA GLN A 124 -7.12 -13.52 8.83
C GLN A 124 -7.60 -12.27 8.07
N ILE A 125 -8.92 -12.01 8.01
CA ILE A 125 -9.49 -10.89 7.24
C ILE A 125 -9.86 -9.72 8.17
N PHE A 126 -9.02 -8.69 8.16
CA PHE A 126 -9.34 -7.40 8.78
C PHE A 126 -10.35 -6.62 7.92
N ARG A 127 -11.64 -6.68 8.28
CA ARG A 127 -12.71 -6.02 7.51
C ARG A 127 -12.84 -4.54 7.85
N VAL A 128 -12.62 -3.68 6.85
CA VAL A 128 -12.80 -2.22 6.92
C VAL A 128 -14.16 -1.85 6.35
N ALA A 129 -14.93 -1.02 7.04
CA ALA A 129 -16.27 -0.61 6.59
C ALA A 129 -16.62 0.83 7.00
N SER A 130 -17.61 1.40 6.30
CA SER A 130 -18.21 2.70 6.68
C SER A 130 -19.22 2.59 7.82
N ARG A 131 -19.64 1.37 8.18
CA ARG A 131 -20.63 1.08 9.24
C ARG A 131 -20.03 0.08 10.25
N ALA A 132 -20.09 0.41 11.54
CA ALA A 132 -19.49 -0.40 12.62
C ALA A 132 -20.13 -1.79 12.78
N THR A 133 -21.31 -2.02 12.19
CA THR A 133 -21.96 -3.34 12.11
C THR A 133 -21.34 -4.26 11.04
N GLU A 134 -20.51 -3.71 10.15
CA GLU A 134 -19.96 -4.40 8.97
C GLU A 134 -18.42 -4.45 8.97
N GLY A 135 -17.77 -3.77 9.92
CA GLY A 135 -16.31 -3.80 10.10
C GLY A 135 -15.79 -2.58 10.84
N TYR A 136 -14.47 -2.43 10.87
CA TYR A 136 -13.79 -1.30 11.52
C TYR A 136 -13.99 -0.01 10.72
N THR A 137 -14.49 1.03 11.41
CA THR A 137 -14.70 2.37 10.85
C THR A 137 -13.55 3.31 11.17
N GLY A 138 -13.23 4.24 10.27
CA GLY A 138 -12.32 5.36 10.55
C GLY A 138 -10.82 5.02 10.56
N VAL A 139 -10.46 3.79 10.17
CA VAL A 139 -9.07 3.33 10.02
C VAL A 139 -8.34 4.05 8.87
N GLY A 140 -7.01 4.09 8.93
CA GLY A 140 -6.15 4.49 7.82
C GLY A 140 -6.19 5.97 7.37
N ARG A 141 -6.86 6.86 8.09
CA ARG A 141 -7.07 8.28 7.70
C ARG A 141 -5.84 9.20 7.89
N TYR A 142 -4.63 8.67 7.73
CA TYR A 142 -3.35 9.38 7.85
C TYR A 142 -2.25 8.58 7.14
N TRP A 143 -1.11 9.22 6.84
CA TRP A 143 0.05 8.51 6.27
C TRP A 143 0.64 7.52 7.28
N HIS A 144 0.71 6.25 6.93
CA HIS A 144 1.21 5.17 7.79
C HIS A 144 1.75 3.98 6.98
N SER A 145 2.36 3.04 7.69
CA SER A 145 2.70 1.70 7.21
C SER A 145 2.09 0.69 8.19
N ASP A 146 1.38 -0.29 7.66
CA ASP A 146 0.68 -1.31 8.45
C ASP A 146 1.65 -2.10 9.35
N GLY A 147 1.19 -2.41 10.56
CA GLY A 147 1.96 -3.15 11.55
C GLY A 147 3.32 -2.55 11.92
N SER A 148 3.67 -1.33 11.50
CA SER A 148 4.94 -0.68 11.87
C SER A 148 5.16 -0.58 13.40
N PHE A 149 4.09 -0.56 14.17
CA PHE A 149 4.13 -0.65 15.64
C PHE A 149 4.44 -2.06 16.19
N ARG A 150 4.57 -3.10 15.37
CA ARG A 150 4.96 -4.47 15.77
C ARG A 150 6.49 -4.59 15.76
N THR A 151 7.04 -5.46 16.61
CA THR A 151 8.49 -5.76 16.65
C THR A 151 9.02 -6.32 15.33
N VAL A 152 8.18 -7.08 14.61
CA VAL A 152 8.36 -7.42 13.20
C VAL A 152 7.23 -6.71 12.45
N PRO A 153 7.51 -5.65 11.67
CA PRO A 153 6.50 -4.95 10.89
C PRO A 153 5.80 -5.87 9.88
N THR A 154 4.55 -5.58 9.56
CA THR A 154 3.82 -6.27 8.49
C THR A 154 4.52 -5.94 7.15
N PRO A 155 5.09 -6.92 6.43
CA PRO A 155 5.92 -6.61 5.25
C PRO A 155 5.08 -6.22 4.03
N MET A 156 3.84 -6.70 3.95
CA MET A 156 2.92 -6.51 2.82
C MET A 156 1.47 -6.56 3.34
N SER A 157 0.61 -5.73 2.76
CA SER A 157 -0.85 -5.77 2.98
C SER A 157 -1.54 -6.09 1.66
N LEU A 158 -2.49 -7.05 1.67
CA LEU A 158 -3.39 -7.30 0.54
C LEU A 158 -4.76 -6.71 0.87
N TRP A 159 -5.25 -5.83 -0.01
CA TRP A 159 -6.57 -5.23 0.12
C TRP A 159 -7.51 -5.71 -1.00
N HIS A 160 -8.76 -5.97 -0.63
CA HIS A 160 -9.79 -6.49 -1.51
C HIS A 160 -11.07 -5.66 -1.34
N MET A 161 -11.59 -5.11 -2.44
CA MET A 161 -12.71 -4.18 -2.42
C MET A 161 -14.04 -4.92 -2.59
N GLU A 162 -14.67 -5.26 -1.46
CA GLU A 162 -16.03 -5.85 -1.42
C GLU A 162 -17.11 -4.88 -1.95
N ALA A 163 -17.04 -3.62 -1.54
CA ALA A 163 -17.95 -2.55 -1.97
C ALA A 163 -17.21 -1.20 -2.01
N ARG A 164 -17.55 -0.36 -2.99
CA ARG A 164 -17.00 0.99 -3.16
C ARG A 164 -18.11 2.05 -3.13
N PRO A 165 -17.83 3.29 -2.70
CA PRO A 165 -18.76 4.40 -2.90
C PRO A 165 -18.80 4.82 -4.38
N ASP A 166 -19.83 5.57 -4.76
CA ASP A 166 -19.93 6.16 -6.11
C ASP A 166 -18.92 7.31 -6.32
N VAL A 167 -18.51 7.99 -5.24
CA VAL A 167 -17.59 9.13 -5.23
C VAL A 167 -16.67 9.06 -4.01
N GLY A 168 -15.38 9.32 -4.22
CA GLY A 168 -14.35 9.30 -3.17
C GLY A 168 -13.97 7.89 -2.74
N GLY A 169 -13.36 7.77 -1.55
CA GLY A 169 -12.83 6.49 -1.06
C GLY A 169 -11.45 6.12 -1.64
N ASP A 170 -10.79 7.05 -2.34
CA ASP A 170 -9.45 6.86 -2.88
C ASP A 170 -8.43 6.56 -1.76
N THR A 171 -7.51 5.64 -2.05
CA THR A 171 -6.37 5.32 -1.18
C THR A 171 -5.10 5.89 -1.80
N LEU A 172 -4.39 6.73 -1.05
CA LEU A 172 -3.13 7.34 -1.49
C LEU A 172 -1.94 6.50 -1.03
N PHE A 173 -0.95 6.36 -1.92
CA PHE A 173 0.30 5.65 -1.66
C PHE A 173 1.50 6.55 -1.96
N THR A 174 2.66 6.21 -1.41
CA THR A 174 3.92 6.94 -1.65
C THR A 174 5.10 5.96 -1.71
N ASP A 175 6.01 6.16 -2.65
CA ASP A 175 7.24 5.37 -2.76
C ASP A 175 8.31 5.93 -1.81
N LEU A 176 8.48 5.30 -0.65
CA LEU A 176 9.51 5.67 0.31
C LEU A 176 10.94 5.39 -0.19
N GLN A 177 11.14 4.45 -1.12
CA GLN A 177 12.45 4.26 -1.74
C GLN A 177 12.77 5.42 -2.69
N GLN A 178 11.82 5.88 -3.50
CA GLN A 178 12.01 7.05 -4.37
C GLN A 178 12.17 8.33 -3.55
N ALA A 179 11.38 8.49 -2.48
CA ALA A 179 11.53 9.59 -1.55
C ALA A 179 12.95 9.59 -0.95
N TRP A 180 13.42 8.46 -0.41
CA TRP A 180 14.80 8.30 0.06
C TRP A 180 15.83 8.64 -1.02
N ARG A 181 15.72 8.10 -2.24
CA ARG A 181 16.65 8.38 -3.34
C ARG A 181 16.73 9.87 -3.66
N SER A 182 15.61 10.59 -3.62
CA SER A 182 15.52 12.03 -3.94
C SER A 182 16.05 12.98 -2.86
N LEU A 183 16.30 12.51 -1.62
CA LEU A 183 16.88 13.36 -0.57
C LEU A 183 18.32 13.78 -0.92
N PRO A 184 18.74 15.02 -0.56
CA PRO A 184 20.14 15.41 -0.59
C PRO A 184 21.01 14.48 0.26
N GLU A 185 22.25 14.22 -0.17
CA GLU A 185 23.18 13.32 0.55
C GLU A 185 23.47 13.79 1.99
N GLU A 186 23.47 15.10 2.22
CA GLU A 186 23.60 15.72 3.54
C GLU A 186 22.44 15.32 4.47
N MET A 187 21.21 15.34 3.97
CA MET A 187 20.02 14.91 4.72
C MET A 187 20.05 13.40 4.96
N LYS A 188 20.42 12.60 3.95
CA LYS A 188 20.62 11.14 4.10
C LYS A 188 21.64 10.85 5.20
N ALA A 189 22.78 11.53 5.21
CA ALA A 189 23.81 11.37 6.23
C ALA A 189 23.33 11.75 7.64
N GLN A 190 22.51 12.79 7.78
CA GLN A 190 21.91 13.18 9.06
C GLN A 190 20.92 12.15 9.61
N ILE A 191 20.06 11.56 8.75
CA ILE A 191 18.94 10.73 9.23
C ILE A 191 19.19 9.22 9.20
N LYS A 192 20.17 8.73 8.44
CA LYS A 192 20.44 7.27 8.26
C LYS A 192 20.69 6.51 9.57
N GLY A 193 21.30 7.16 10.57
CA GLY A 193 21.60 6.56 11.87
C GLY A 193 20.50 6.72 12.92
N LEU A 194 19.40 7.40 12.61
CA LEU A 194 18.33 7.69 13.56
C LEU A 194 17.37 6.49 13.71
N GLN A 195 16.61 6.51 14.81
CA GLN A 195 15.56 5.54 15.10
C GLN A 195 14.22 6.26 15.26
N THR A 196 13.14 5.59 14.90
CA THR A 196 11.77 5.99 15.21
C THR A 196 11.24 5.21 16.42
N THR A 197 10.34 5.80 17.19
CA THR A 197 9.69 5.14 18.34
C THR A 197 8.18 5.28 18.20
N HIS A 198 7.49 4.14 18.15
CA HIS A 198 6.03 4.08 18.10
C HIS A 198 5.42 4.31 19.49
N ARG A 199 4.13 4.68 19.56
CA ARG A 199 3.44 4.99 20.83
C ARG A 199 3.43 3.84 21.85
N ASN A 200 3.60 2.60 21.39
CA ASN A 200 3.73 1.40 22.21
C ASN A 200 5.20 1.03 22.54
N HIS A 201 6.13 1.98 22.38
CA HIS A 201 7.56 1.86 22.66
C HIS A 201 8.35 0.87 21.78
N VAL A 202 7.76 0.37 20.69
CA VAL A 202 8.53 -0.34 19.66
C VAL A 202 9.42 0.65 18.91
N VAL A 203 10.69 0.27 18.74
CA VAL A 203 11.75 1.10 18.14
C VAL A 203 12.24 0.41 16.86
N HIS A 204 12.31 1.18 15.77
CA HIS A 204 12.84 0.74 14.48
C HIS A 204 13.90 1.71 13.97
N PRO A 205 14.81 1.30 13.07
CA PRO A 205 15.59 2.24 12.27
C PRO A 205 14.66 3.22 11.54
N LEU A 206 15.03 4.50 11.47
CA LEU A 206 14.27 5.48 10.67
C LEU A 206 14.39 5.20 9.17
N VAL A 207 15.53 4.63 8.76
CA VAL A 207 15.81 4.15 7.41
C VAL A 207 16.10 2.66 7.51
N MET A 208 15.28 1.84 6.86
CA MET A 208 15.48 0.38 6.81
C MET A 208 16.73 0.05 5.97
N PRO A 209 17.48 -1.01 6.32
CA PRO A 209 18.72 -1.40 5.65
C PRO A 209 18.51 -2.02 4.27
#